data_AF-A0A941FAF1-F1
#
_entry.id   AF-A0A941FAF1-F1
#
_cell.length_a   1.000
_cell.length_b   1.000
_cell.length_c   1.000
_cell.angle_alpha   90.00
_cell.angle_beta   90.00
_cell.angle_gamma   90.00
#
_symmetry.space_group_name_H-M   'P 1'
#
loop_
_entity.id
_entity.type
_entity.pdbx_description
1 polymer ?
#
loop_
_entity_poly.entity_id
_entity_poly.type
_entity_poly.pdbx_seq_one_letter_code
_entity_poly.pdbx_strand_id
1 'polypeptide(L)'
;MRITIKFRLIGTLLLIGFLGVAQEYVADLNVYTTVDKMPRLKGAGNDISRFIRKQVNYSDNLKIKGVEGDVWVSFVVTASGEVTQVELEKGIDKELDARVIEAIKATEDWKPGVLNREKVNTKMRLPVRFQLSSGERQLAGSIKSLEVLGKHPLFVLDNKIVDGLVAIEDYNVESIRIIKGDKAIKLYGDKAVDGVVVMTSKRGTPPLY
;
A
#
# COMPACT_ATOMS: atom_id res chain seq x y z
N MET A 1 -52.95 1.04 80.03
CA MET A 1 -53.60 -0.25 79.72
C MET A 1 -52.62 -1.07 78.89
N ARG A 2 -52.15 -2.20 79.43
CA ARG A 2 -51.19 -3.12 78.77
C ARG A 2 -51.90 -3.86 77.63
N ILE A 3 -51.34 -3.87 76.43
CA ILE A 3 -51.69 -4.87 75.41
C ILE A 3 -50.41 -5.42 74.77
N THR A 4 -50.39 -6.74 74.71
CA THR A 4 -49.27 -7.66 74.52
C THR A 4 -49.09 -8.03 73.03
N ILE A 5 -47.82 -8.09 72.63
CA ILE A 5 -47.13 -8.76 71.50
C ILE A 5 -47.94 -9.80 70.68
N LYS A 6 -47.82 -9.78 69.34
CA LYS A 6 -47.60 -10.99 68.50
C LYS A 6 -46.69 -10.72 67.29
N PHE A 7 -45.51 -11.33 67.29
CA PHE A 7 -44.59 -11.47 66.16
C PHE A 7 -45.16 -12.44 65.12
N ARG A 8 -45.07 -12.12 63.82
CA ARG A 8 -45.04 -13.11 62.73
C ARG A 8 -44.04 -12.66 61.67
N LEU A 9 -42.94 -13.41 61.55
CA LEU A 9 -42.04 -13.42 60.41
C LEU A 9 -42.78 -14.01 59.20
N ILE A 10 -42.90 -13.26 58.10
CA ILE A 10 -43.01 -13.82 56.75
C ILE A 10 -42.17 -12.92 55.84
N GLY A 11 -41.13 -13.51 55.26
CA GLY A 11 -40.16 -12.83 54.44
C GLY A 11 -40.75 -12.31 53.14
N THR A 12 -40.41 -11.06 52.82
CA THR A 12 -40.50 -10.53 51.47
C THR A 12 -39.11 -10.58 50.85
N LEU A 13 -38.96 -11.56 49.95
CA LEU A 13 -37.84 -11.74 49.04
C LEU A 13 -37.61 -10.43 48.26
N LEU A 14 -36.44 -9.81 48.46
CA LEU A 14 -35.98 -8.70 47.64
C LEU A 14 -35.65 -9.27 46.25
N LEU A 15 -36.59 -9.15 45.31
CA LEU A 15 -36.35 -9.42 43.89
C LEU A 15 -35.47 -8.27 43.36
N ILE A 16 -34.17 -8.33 43.66
CA ILE A 16 -33.16 -7.54 42.96
C ILE A 16 -33.18 -8.10 41.54
N GLY A 17 -33.86 -7.38 40.65
CA GLY A 17 -33.89 -7.66 39.22
C GLY A 17 -32.46 -7.89 38.74
N PHE A 18 -32.20 -9.13 38.36
CA PHE A 18 -30.90 -9.57 37.91
C PHE A 18 -30.53 -8.77 36.65
N LEU A 19 -29.41 -8.09 36.78
CA LEU A 19 -28.65 -7.40 35.76
C LEU A 19 -28.55 -8.27 34.50
N GLY A 20 -29.08 -7.76 33.40
CA GLY A 20 -28.95 -8.36 32.07
C GLY A 20 -28.42 -7.36 31.07
N VAL A 21 -27.47 -6.50 31.46
CA VAL A 21 -26.58 -5.93 30.46
C VAL A 21 -25.64 -7.06 30.07
N ALA A 22 -25.85 -7.64 28.89
CA ALA A 22 -24.82 -8.44 28.25
C ALA A 22 -23.62 -7.51 28.06
N GLN A 23 -22.69 -7.55 29.00
CA GLN A 23 -21.38 -6.97 28.81
C GLN A 23 -20.78 -7.77 27.66
N GLU A 24 -20.74 -7.17 26.48
CA GLU A 24 -20.04 -7.72 25.33
C GLU A 24 -18.59 -7.95 25.80
N TYR A 25 -18.26 -9.21 26.04
CA TYR A 25 -16.94 -9.60 26.54
C TYR A 25 -16.00 -9.44 25.34
N VAL A 26 -15.45 -8.24 25.17
CA VAL A 26 -14.38 -7.98 24.22
C VAL A 26 -13.18 -8.76 24.75
N ALA A 27 -13.09 -10.02 24.35
CA ALA A 27 -11.97 -10.87 24.67
C ALA A 27 -10.70 -10.11 24.30
N ASP A 28 -9.85 -9.93 25.30
CA ASP A 28 -8.51 -9.35 25.22
C ASP A 28 -7.89 -9.66 23.86
N LEU A 29 -7.74 -8.61 23.01
CA LEU A 29 -7.28 -8.69 21.62
C LEU A 29 -5.79 -9.02 21.59
N ASN A 30 -5.40 -10.16 22.17
CA ASN A 30 -4.04 -10.65 22.16
C ASN A 30 -3.62 -10.85 20.70
N VAL A 31 -2.68 -10.01 20.26
CA VAL A 31 -2.10 -10.07 18.93
C VAL A 31 -0.82 -10.88 19.01
N TYR A 32 -0.80 -12.02 18.32
CA TYR A 32 0.33 -12.93 18.31
C TYR A 32 1.25 -12.65 17.12
N THR A 33 2.55 -12.78 17.31
CA THR A 33 3.56 -12.69 16.23
C THR A 33 4.10 -14.06 15.83
N THR A 34 3.81 -15.10 16.63
CA THR A 34 4.28 -16.46 16.43
C THR A 34 3.11 -17.40 16.70
N VAL A 35 2.77 -18.20 15.71
CA VAL A 35 1.59 -19.07 15.69
C VAL A 35 1.94 -20.40 15.00
N ASP A 36 1.17 -21.46 15.24
CA ASP A 36 1.38 -22.77 14.63
C ASP A 36 1.15 -22.74 13.11
N LYS A 37 0.18 -21.92 12.67
CA LYS A 37 -0.10 -21.67 11.24
C LYS A 37 -0.28 -20.19 11.01
N MET A 38 0.54 -19.62 10.13
CA MET A 38 0.43 -18.21 9.75
C MET A 38 -0.85 -17.93 8.95
N PRO A 39 -1.38 -16.70 9.02
CA PRO A 39 -2.45 -16.24 8.15
C PRO A 39 -2.16 -16.48 6.66
N ARG A 40 -3.20 -16.79 5.88
CA ARG A 40 -3.09 -17.03 4.43
C ARG A 40 -4.15 -16.25 3.67
N LEU A 41 -3.71 -15.44 2.72
CA LEU A 41 -4.60 -14.77 1.77
C LEU A 41 -4.99 -15.73 0.65
N LYS A 42 -6.30 -15.93 0.45
CA LYS A 42 -6.80 -16.74 -0.66
C LYS A 42 -6.42 -16.10 -2.00
N GLY A 43 -6.08 -16.92 -2.99
CA GLY A 43 -5.66 -16.44 -4.33
C GLY A 43 -4.21 -15.94 -4.42
N ALA A 44 -3.57 -15.59 -3.30
CA ALA A 44 -2.17 -15.15 -3.28
C ALA A 44 -1.13 -16.26 -3.47
N GLY A 45 -1.54 -17.53 -3.43
CA GLY A 45 -0.63 -18.67 -3.49
C GLY A 45 0.35 -18.66 -2.31
N ASN A 46 1.65 -18.74 -2.61
CA ASN A 46 2.73 -18.69 -1.61
C ASN A 46 3.40 -17.31 -1.51
N ASP A 47 2.93 -16.31 -2.27
CA ASP A 47 3.62 -15.02 -2.41
C ASP A 47 2.61 -13.86 -2.32
N ILE A 48 2.27 -13.51 -1.07
CA ILE A 48 1.37 -12.40 -0.76
C ILE A 48 1.96 -11.08 -1.29
N SER A 49 3.28 -10.90 -1.21
CA SER A 49 3.94 -9.68 -1.68
C SER A 49 3.68 -9.42 -3.16
N ARG A 50 3.75 -10.46 -3.99
CA ARG A 50 3.45 -10.39 -5.42
C ARG A 50 1.97 -10.14 -5.67
N PHE A 51 1.09 -10.75 -4.89
CA PHE A 51 -0.36 -10.54 -5.01
C PHE A 51 -0.72 -9.08 -4.76
N ILE A 52 -0.18 -8.49 -3.69
CA ILE A 52 -0.36 -7.06 -3.37
C ILE A 52 0.27 -6.20 -4.47
N ARG A 53 1.51 -6.46 -4.86
CA ARG A 53 2.21 -5.67 -5.88
C ARG A 53 1.47 -5.58 -7.22
N LYS A 54 0.75 -6.62 -7.62
CA LYS A 54 -0.05 -6.62 -8.86
C LYS A 54 -1.23 -5.65 -8.83
N GLN A 55 -1.70 -5.26 -7.65
CA GLN A 55 -2.79 -4.31 -7.46
C GLN A 55 -2.29 -2.87 -7.30
N VAL A 56 -0.99 -2.69 -7.10
CA VAL A 56 -0.37 -1.39 -6.90
C VAL A 56 0.12 -0.84 -8.23
N ASN A 57 -0.36 0.33 -8.62
CA ASN A 57 0.17 1.05 -9.78
C ASN A 57 1.56 1.62 -9.46
N TYR A 58 2.60 1.04 -10.05
CA TYR A 58 3.97 1.55 -10.01
C TYR A 58 4.22 2.43 -11.23
N SER A 59 3.90 3.72 -11.10
CA SER A 59 3.88 4.68 -12.21
C SER A 59 5.26 4.91 -12.84
N ASP A 60 5.28 5.30 -14.10
CA ASP A 60 6.54 5.55 -14.81
C ASP A 60 7.28 6.78 -14.27
N ASN A 61 6.58 7.77 -13.73
CA ASN A 61 7.20 8.89 -13.02
C ASN A 61 8.05 8.43 -11.82
N LEU A 62 7.55 7.50 -11.01
CA LEU A 62 8.32 6.92 -9.90
C LEU A 62 9.58 6.22 -10.42
N LYS A 63 9.47 5.51 -11.54
CA LYS A 63 10.59 4.81 -12.16
C LYS A 63 11.64 5.77 -12.72
N ILE A 64 11.19 6.84 -13.36
CA ILE A 64 12.06 7.89 -13.89
C ILE A 64 12.77 8.63 -12.76
N LYS A 65 12.09 8.86 -11.63
CA LYS A 65 12.69 9.38 -10.39
C LYS A 65 13.65 8.40 -9.71
N GLY A 66 13.75 7.16 -10.21
CA GLY A 66 14.62 6.13 -9.67
C GLY A 66 14.12 5.52 -8.36
N VAL A 67 12.82 5.65 -8.05
CA VAL A 67 12.22 5.08 -6.84
C VAL A 67 12.21 3.57 -6.97
N GLU A 68 13.01 2.86 -6.17
CA GLU A 68 12.98 1.40 -6.02
C GLU A 68 13.31 0.99 -4.60
N GLY A 69 12.93 -0.24 -4.22
CA GLY A 69 13.19 -0.79 -2.89
C GLY A 69 12.01 -1.58 -2.34
N ASP A 70 12.04 -1.79 -1.03
CA ASP A 70 11.03 -2.57 -0.31
C ASP A 70 10.17 -1.63 0.56
N VAL A 71 8.86 -1.62 0.32
CA VAL A 71 7.89 -1.02 1.23
C VAL A 71 7.53 -2.07 2.28
N TRP A 72 7.79 -1.77 3.56
CA TRP A 72 7.49 -2.66 4.68
C TRP A 72 6.24 -2.19 5.37
N VAL A 73 5.22 -3.04 5.40
CA VAL A 73 3.95 -2.79 6.08
C VAL A 73 3.69 -3.89 7.10
N SER A 74 3.21 -3.50 8.27
CA SER A 74 2.67 -4.41 9.27
C SER A 74 1.16 -4.24 9.39
N PHE A 75 0.47 -5.32 9.71
CA PHE A 75 -0.98 -5.33 9.90
C PHE A 75 -1.39 -6.53 10.73
N VAL A 76 -2.62 -6.55 11.24
CA VAL A 76 -3.19 -7.66 11.98
C VAL A 76 -4.26 -8.33 11.16
N VAL A 77 -4.14 -9.65 10.98
CA VAL A 77 -5.24 -10.50 10.52
C VAL A 77 -5.98 -11.00 11.75
N THR A 78 -7.23 -10.60 11.92
CA THR A 78 -8.05 -10.97 13.07
C THR A 78 -8.42 -12.46 13.05
N ALA A 79 -8.89 -13.00 14.16
CA ALA A 79 -9.44 -14.36 14.22
C ALA A 79 -10.67 -14.56 13.31
N SER A 80 -11.36 -13.48 12.90
CA SER A 80 -12.43 -13.52 11.89
C SER A 80 -11.91 -13.52 10.44
N GLY A 81 -10.64 -13.17 10.21
CA GLY A 81 -10.05 -13.04 8.88
C GLY A 81 -10.12 -11.63 8.29
N GLU A 82 -10.32 -10.61 9.13
CA GLU A 82 -10.30 -9.21 8.72
C GLU A 82 -8.90 -8.61 8.87
N VAL A 83 -8.57 -7.62 8.04
CA VAL A 83 -7.32 -6.86 8.15
C VAL A 83 -7.55 -5.59 8.96
N THR A 84 -6.75 -5.41 10.01
CA THR A 84 -6.81 -4.24 10.90
C THR A 84 -5.40 -3.73 11.21
N GLN A 85 -5.29 -2.56 11.84
CA GLN A 85 -4.02 -2.00 12.34
C GLN A 85 -2.91 -1.96 11.28
N VAL A 86 -3.24 -1.50 10.07
CA VAL A 86 -2.26 -1.39 8.98
C VAL A 86 -1.34 -0.20 9.22
N GLU A 87 -0.04 -0.47 9.34
CA GLU A 87 1.01 0.49 9.69
C GLU A 87 2.19 0.38 8.72
N LEU A 88 2.65 1.52 8.20
CA LEU A 88 3.90 1.60 7.43
C LEU A 88 5.10 1.49 8.38
N GLU A 89 5.90 0.44 8.26
CA GLU A 89 7.15 0.29 9.02
C GLU A 89 8.32 0.99 8.31
N LYS A 90 8.39 0.89 6.98
CA LYS A 90 9.40 1.56 6.15
C LYS A 90 8.86 1.84 4.76
N GLY A 91 8.88 3.12 4.38
CA GLY A 91 8.51 3.57 3.04
C GLY A 91 9.69 3.74 2.10
N ILE A 92 9.40 3.89 0.81
CA ILE A 92 10.38 4.30 -0.23
C ILE A 92 9.95 5.56 -0.97
N ASP A 93 8.65 5.81 -1.08
CA ASP A 93 8.07 7.01 -1.67
C ASP A 93 6.61 7.14 -1.20
N LYS A 94 6.20 8.33 -0.73
CA LYS A 94 4.91 8.53 -0.07
C LYS A 94 3.71 8.10 -0.92
N GLU A 95 3.75 8.34 -2.24
CA GLU A 95 2.65 7.97 -3.12
C GLU A 95 2.57 6.46 -3.33
N LEU A 96 3.73 5.82 -3.46
CA LEU A 96 3.81 4.37 -3.61
C LEU A 96 3.44 3.66 -2.31
N ASP A 97 3.90 4.18 -1.18
CA ASP A 97 3.61 3.67 0.16
C ASP A 97 2.11 3.70 0.44
N ALA A 98 1.43 4.81 0.12
CA ALA A 98 -0.02 4.94 0.29
C ALA A 98 -0.79 3.89 -0.51
N ARG A 99 -0.43 3.69 -1.79
CA ARG A 99 -1.06 2.68 -2.65
C ARG A 99 -0.84 1.25 -2.14
N VAL A 100 0.32 0.94 -1.56
CA VAL A 100 0.58 -0.36 -0.92
C VAL A 100 -0.32 -0.56 0.30
N ILE A 101 -0.45 0.46 1.15
CA ILE A 101 -1.33 0.42 2.33
C ILE A 101 -2.80 0.20 1.90
N GLU A 102 -3.27 0.92 0.89
CA GLU A 102 -4.62 0.76 0.34
C GLU A 102 -4.85 -0.64 -0.22
N ALA A 103 -3.91 -1.16 -1.01
CA ALA A 103 -3.99 -2.51 -1.55
C ALA A 103 -4.06 -3.59 -0.45
N ILE A 104 -3.35 -3.42 0.67
CA ILE A 104 -3.44 -4.32 1.83
C ILE A 104 -4.80 -4.20 2.53
N LYS A 105 -5.28 -2.97 2.75
CA LYS A 105 -6.60 -2.71 3.36
C LYS A 105 -7.76 -3.27 2.55
N ALA A 106 -7.64 -3.28 1.22
CA ALA A 106 -8.65 -3.79 0.30
C ALA A 106 -8.65 -5.32 0.15
N THR A 107 -7.75 -6.03 0.84
CA THR A 107 -7.72 -7.50 0.75
C THR A 107 -8.84 -8.16 1.56
N GLU A 108 -9.43 -9.18 0.96
CA GLU A 108 -10.51 -9.99 1.55
C GLU A 108 -10.10 -11.47 1.62
N ASP A 109 -10.94 -12.32 2.21
CA ASP A 109 -10.77 -13.79 2.24
C ASP A 109 -9.47 -14.27 2.91
N TRP A 110 -9.06 -13.65 4.02
CA TRP A 110 -7.96 -14.17 4.83
C TRP A 110 -8.38 -15.37 5.65
N LYS A 111 -7.55 -16.43 5.62
CA LYS A 111 -7.55 -17.45 6.67
C LYS A 111 -6.74 -16.93 7.84
N PRO A 112 -7.30 -16.89 9.06
CA PRO A 112 -6.61 -16.38 10.24
C PRO A 112 -5.45 -17.29 10.65
N GLY A 113 -4.57 -16.76 11.49
CA GLY A 113 -3.54 -17.55 12.14
C GLY A 113 -4.15 -18.54 13.14
N VAL A 114 -3.45 -19.64 13.38
CA VAL A 114 -3.88 -20.69 14.31
C VAL A 114 -2.79 -20.93 15.34
N LEU A 115 -3.14 -20.87 16.62
CA LEU A 115 -2.27 -21.20 17.75
C LEU A 115 -3.06 -22.11 18.69
N ASN A 116 -2.46 -23.22 19.13
CA ASN A 116 -3.11 -24.20 20.02
C ASN A 116 -4.47 -24.69 19.49
N ARG A 117 -4.58 -24.87 18.15
CA ARG A 117 -5.82 -25.23 17.43
C ARG A 117 -6.92 -24.17 17.42
N GLU A 118 -6.69 -22.98 17.98
CA GLU A 118 -7.63 -21.87 17.98
C GLU A 118 -7.23 -20.80 16.97
N LYS A 119 -8.22 -20.12 16.39
CA LYS A 119 -7.99 -18.97 15.50
C LYS A 119 -7.62 -17.76 16.36
N VAL A 120 -6.56 -17.06 16.01
CA VAL A 120 -6.05 -15.93 16.80
C VAL A 120 -5.71 -14.72 15.94
N ASN A 121 -5.80 -13.52 16.54
CA ASN A 121 -5.31 -12.30 15.91
C ASN A 121 -3.80 -12.40 15.72
N THR A 122 -3.33 -12.25 14.50
CA THR A 122 -1.91 -12.46 14.18
C THR A 122 -1.35 -11.23 13.48
N LYS A 123 -0.25 -10.68 14.01
CA LYS A 123 0.50 -9.61 13.36
C LYS A 123 1.34 -10.17 12.21
N MET A 124 1.14 -9.60 11.04
CA MET A 124 1.87 -9.85 9.81
C MET A 124 2.85 -8.71 9.55
N ARG A 125 3.98 -9.03 8.91
CA ARG A 125 4.92 -8.07 8.32
C ARG A 125 5.17 -8.50 6.89
N LEU A 126 4.98 -7.58 5.95
CA LEU A 126 5.06 -7.87 4.53
C LEU A 126 5.98 -6.86 3.83
N PRO A 127 7.13 -7.30 3.29
CA PRO A 127 7.88 -6.50 2.33
C PRO A 127 7.22 -6.60 0.95
N VAL A 128 6.94 -5.45 0.33
CA VAL A 128 6.48 -5.34 -1.06
C VAL A 128 7.59 -4.70 -1.88
N ARG A 129 8.25 -5.51 -2.73
CA ARG A 129 9.43 -5.11 -3.50
C ARG A 129 9.07 -4.47 -4.84
N PHE A 130 9.56 -3.25 -5.06
CA PHE A 130 9.54 -2.55 -6.34
C PHE A 130 10.98 -2.45 -6.85
N GLN A 131 11.21 -2.87 -8.09
CA GLN A 131 12.54 -2.95 -8.64
C GLN A 131 12.54 -2.46 -10.08
N LEU A 132 13.52 -1.62 -10.41
CA LEU A 132 13.73 -1.14 -11.76
C LEU A 132 14.42 -2.21 -12.61
N SER A 133 14.12 -2.23 -13.90
CA SER A 133 14.97 -2.87 -14.90
C SER A 133 16.31 -2.12 -15.03
N SER A 134 17.28 -2.75 -15.70
CA SER A 134 18.55 -2.09 -16.01
C SER A 134 18.36 -0.81 -16.83
N GLY A 135 17.46 -0.83 -17.81
CA GLY A 135 17.13 0.32 -18.65
C GLY A 135 16.51 1.47 -17.86
N GLU A 136 15.55 1.18 -16.97
CA GLU A 136 14.93 2.20 -16.12
C GLU A 136 15.94 2.85 -15.16
N ARG A 137 16.87 2.09 -14.56
CA ARG A 137 17.95 2.68 -13.74
C ARG A 137 18.87 3.59 -14.55
N GLN A 138 19.26 3.17 -15.74
CA GLN A 138 20.12 3.96 -16.62
C GLN A 138 19.46 5.29 -17.00
N LEU A 139 18.15 5.23 -17.28
CA LEU A 139 17.34 6.41 -17.57
C LEU A 139 17.28 7.35 -16.35
N ALA A 140 16.90 6.84 -15.18
CA ALA A 140 16.80 7.63 -13.95
C ALA A 140 18.13 8.31 -13.61
N GLY A 141 19.24 7.58 -13.70
CA GLY A 141 20.58 8.14 -13.51
C GLY A 141 20.92 9.24 -14.53
N SER A 142 20.51 9.06 -15.79
CA SER A 142 20.73 10.07 -16.83
C SER A 142 19.94 11.35 -16.57
N ILE A 143 18.68 11.24 -16.14
CA ILE A 143 17.83 12.40 -15.84
C ILE A 143 18.34 13.13 -14.60
N LYS A 144 18.67 12.41 -13.52
CA LYS A 144 19.29 12.98 -12.33
C LYS A 144 20.60 13.72 -12.66
N SER A 145 21.40 13.19 -13.59
CA SER A 145 22.62 13.86 -14.02
C SER A 145 22.36 15.19 -14.73
N LEU A 146 21.26 15.30 -15.48
CA LEU A 146 20.88 16.55 -16.16
C LEU A 146 20.39 17.58 -15.14
N GLU A 147 19.55 17.18 -14.19
CA GLU A 147 19.07 18.05 -13.11
C GLU A 147 20.23 18.62 -12.27
N VAL A 148 21.20 17.79 -11.90
CA VAL A 148 22.39 18.22 -11.15
C VAL A 148 23.24 19.22 -11.93
N LEU A 149 23.25 19.13 -13.26
CA LEU A 149 23.95 20.07 -14.14
C LEU A 149 23.14 21.34 -14.44
N GLY A 150 21.96 21.51 -13.84
CA GLY A 150 21.06 22.63 -14.12
C GLY A 150 20.48 22.59 -15.54
N LYS A 151 20.49 21.42 -16.18
CA LYS A 151 19.98 21.22 -17.53
C LYS A 151 18.52 20.83 -17.48
N HIS A 152 17.72 21.46 -18.33
CA HIS A 152 16.28 21.22 -18.41
C HIS A 152 15.95 20.58 -19.75
N PRO A 153 16.07 19.24 -19.88
CA PRO A 153 15.78 18.57 -21.13
C PRO A 153 14.31 18.75 -21.50
N LEU A 154 14.05 18.83 -22.80
CA LEU A 154 12.69 18.87 -23.33
C LEU A 154 12.05 17.48 -23.19
N PHE A 155 10.84 17.39 -22.66
CA PHE A 155 10.09 16.14 -22.59
C PHE A 155 9.12 16.03 -23.77
N VAL A 156 9.13 14.89 -24.44
CA VAL A 156 8.29 14.61 -25.60
C VAL A 156 7.60 13.28 -25.38
N LEU A 157 6.27 13.24 -25.42
CA LEU A 157 5.46 12.03 -25.34
C LEU A 157 4.65 11.88 -26.64
N ASP A 158 4.81 10.76 -27.34
CA ASP A 158 4.08 10.47 -28.59
C ASP A 158 4.17 11.63 -29.61
N ASN A 159 5.39 12.15 -29.79
CA ASN A 159 5.72 13.30 -30.64
C ASN A 159 5.13 14.65 -30.22
N LYS A 160 4.52 14.75 -29.03
CA LYS A 160 4.03 16.01 -28.45
C LYS A 160 4.97 16.46 -27.34
N ILE A 161 5.34 17.73 -27.34
CA ILE A 161 6.09 18.32 -26.23
C ILE A 161 5.15 18.36 -25.01
N VAL A 162 5.63 17.90 -23.86
CA VAL A 162 4.91 17.89 -22.59
C VAL A 162 5.65 18.71 -21.54
N ASP A 163 4.91 19.26 -20.58
CA ASP A 163 5.46 20.13 -19.55
C ASP A 163 6.07 19.28 -18.42
N GLY A 164 7.32 18.86 -18.64
CA GLY A 164 8.10 18.10 -17.67
C GLY A 164 7.60 16.68 -17.42
N LEU A 165 8.09 16.10 -16.32
CA LEU A 165 7.78 14.73 -15.90
C LEU A 165 6.35 14.56 -15.37
N VAL A 166 5.73 15.66 -14.93
CA VAL A 166 4.40 15.67 -14.29
C VAL A 166 3.30 15.24 -15.27
N ALA A 167 3.44 15.58 -16.55
CA ALA A 167 2.51 15.14 -17.60
C ALA A 167 2.61 13.64 -17.94
N ILE A 168 3.51 12.87 -17.31
CA ILE A 168 3.70 11.43 -17.54
C ILE A 168 2.97 10.58 -16.50
N GLU A 169 2.50 11.18 -15.40
CA GLU A 169 1.84 10.45 -14.30
C GLU A 169 0.63 9.64 -14.78
N ASP A 170 -0.02 10.11 -15.84
CA ASP A 170 -1.19 9.48 -16.45
C ASP A 170 -0.84 8.52 -17.60
N TYR A 171 0.42 8.34 -18.00
CA TYR A 171 0.72 7.55 -19.21
C TYR A 171 1.44 6.25 -18.91
N ASN A 172 0.99 5.17 -19.56
CA ASN A 172 1.66 3.88 -19.57
C ASN A 172 2.74 3.88 -20.68
N VAL A 173 3.96 4.20 -20.32
CA VAL A 173 5.08 4.39 -21.25
C VAL A 173 5.63 3.03 -21.70
N GLU A 174 5.77 2.86 -23.02
CA GLU A 174 6.40 1.71 -23.67
C GLU A 174 7.92 1.85 -23.72
N SER A 175 8.43 3.02 -24.09
CA SER A 175 9.86 3.25 -24.19
C SER A 175 10.25 4.69 -23.90
N ILE A 176 11.47 4.88 -23.40
CA ILE A 176 12.06 6.20 -23.15
C ILE A 176 13.44 6.24 -23.77
N ARG A 177 13.74 7.32 -24.50
CA ARG A 177 14.99 7.53 -25.23
C ARG A 177 15.50 8.94 -24.99
N ILE A 178 16.81 9.10 -24.84
CA ILE A 178 17.43 10.41 -24.68
C ILE A 178 18.15 10.80 -25.98
N ILE A 179 17.84 11.98 -26.51
CA ILE A 179 18.50 12.59 -27.66
C ILE A 179 19.31 13.79 -27.15
N LYS A 180 20.57 13.90 -27.54
CA LYS A 180 21.48 14.96 -27.06
C LYS A 180 22.16 15.70 -28.22
N GLY A 181 22.66 16.90 -27.94
CA GLY A 181 23.50 17.69 -28.84
C GLY A 181 22.80 18.09 -30.15
N ASP A 182 23.58 18.20 -31.23
CA ASP A 182 23.11 18.69 -32.53
C ASP A 182 21.88 17.93 -33.06
N LYS A 183 21.79 16.63 -32.77
CA LYS A 183 20.63 15.82 -33.17
C LYS A 183 19.34 16.26 -32.48
N ALA A 184 19.41 16.66 -31.22
CA ALA A 184 18.28 17.15 -30.46
C ALA A 184 17.81 18.49 -31.01
N ILE A 185 18.75 19.41 -31.23
CA ILE A 185 18.50 20.75 -31.80
C ILE A 185 17.93 20.64 -33.21
N LYS A 186 18.47 19.76 -34.06
CA LYS A 186 17.96 19.54 -35.41
C LYS A 186 16.50 19.05 -35.45
N LEU A 187 16.08 18.27 -34.45
CA LEU A 187 14.73 17.69 -34.40
C LEU A 187 13.72 18.59 -33.68
N TYR A 188 14.15 19.34 -32.67
CA TYR A 188 13.25 20.05 -31.74
C TYR A 188 13.60 21.53 -31.51
N GLY A 189 14.59 22.06 -32.25
CA GLY A 189 15.02 23.45 -32.20
C GLY A 189 15.81 23.82 -30.93
N ASP A 190 15.98 25.13 -30.71
CA ASP A 190 16.85 25.66 -29.65
C ASP A 190 16.42 25.25 -28.23
N LYS A 191 15.14 24.93 -28.04
CA LYS A 191 14.59 24.41 -26.78
C LYS A 191 15.18 23.06 -26.37
N ALA A 192 15.83 22.36 -27.29
CA ALA A 192 16.45 21.05 -27.09
C ALA A 192 17.97 21.13 -26.85
N VAL A 193 18.52 22.30 -26.57
CA VAL A 193 19.96 22.50 -26.27
C VAL A 193 20.45 21.61 -25.11
N ASP A 194 19.57 21.36 -24.14
CA ASP A 194 19.82 20.50 -22.98
C ASP A 194 19.48 19.02 -23.23
N GLY A 195 19.13 18.69 -24.47
CA GLY A 195 18.67 17.36 -24.89
C GLY A 195 17.16 17.20 -24.79
N VAL A 196 16.70 16.02 -25.20
CA VAL A 196 15.28 15.66 -25.29
C VAL A 196 15.09 14.27 -24.72
N VAL A 197 14.15 14.11 -23.81
CA VAL A 197 13.64 12.82 -23.34
C VAL A 197 12.40 12.50 -24.15
N VAL A 198 12.53 11.57 -25.10
CA VAL A 198 11.44 11.08 -25.95
C VAL A 198 10.84 9.83 -25.34
N MET A 199 9.53 9.87 -25.15
CA MET A 199 8.73 8.81 -24.57
C MET A 199 7.68 8.37 -25.57
N THR A 200 7.36 7.09 -25.58
CA THR A 200 6.33 6.49 -26.42
C THR A 200 5.39 5.72 -25.53
N SER A 201 4.08 5.95 -25.62
CA SER A 201 3.07 5.23 -24.83
C SER A 201 2.80 3.84 -25.40
N LYS A 202 2.36 2.90 -24.56
CA LYS A 202 1.87 1.59 -25.00
C LYS A 202 0.59 1.77 -25.80
N ARG A 203 0.60 1.27 -27.04
CA ARG A 203 -0.56 1.32 -27.95
C ARG A 203 -1.87 0.99 -27.26
N GLY A 204 -2.87 1.85 -27.43
CA GLY A 204 -4.24 1.64 -26.96
C GLY A 204 -4.49 2.01 -25.49
N THR A 205 -3.52 2.58 -24.78
CA THR A 205 -3.72 3.07 -23.41
C THR A 205 -4.05 4.56 -23.45
N PRO A 206 -5.31 4.99 -23.18
CA PRO A 206 -5.60 6.40 -22.89
C PRO A 206 -4.84 6.83 -21.61
N PRO A 207 -4.75 8.13 -21.31
CA PRO A 207 -4.26 8.57 -20.01
C PRO A 207 -5.02 7.83 -18.89
N LEU A 208 -4.31 7.35 -17.88
CA LEU A 208 -4.82 6.82 -16.64
C LEU A 208 -5.52 7.99 -15.93
N TYR A 209 -6.84 8.09 -16.10
CA TYR A 209 -7.69 9.02 -15.37
C TYR A 209 -7.92 8.55 -13.94
#